data_AF-A0A411PGB0-F1
#
_entry.id   AF-A0A411PGB0-F1
#
_cell.length_a   1.000
_cell.length_b   1.000
_cell.length_c   1.000
_cell.angle_alpha   90.00
_cell.angle_beta   90.00
_cell.angle_gamma   90.00
#
_symmetry.space_group_name_H-M   'P 1'
#
loop_
_entity.id
_entity.type
_entity.pdbx_description
1 polymer ?
#
loop_
_entity_poly.entity_id
_entity_poly.type
_entity_poly.pdbx_seq_one_letter_code
_entity_poly.pdbx_strand_id
1 'polypeptide(L)' 'MKIQIIVALLCFAVFGALLPGSHYVYATYCDTMAGFYLSFVVVMIMWISLFAGFASLFFHKLKALYQSVIDYQAM' A
#
# COMPACT_ATOMS: atom_id res chain seq x y z
N MET A 1 1.49 11.52 -14.26
CA MET A 1 2.58 10.50 -14.31
C MET A 1 3.75 10.77 -13.37
N LYS A 2 4.50 11.89 -13.46
CA LYS A 2 5.70 12.11 -12.61
C LYS A 2 5.46 11.95 -11.10
N ILE A 3 4.41 12.60 -10.56
CA ILE A 3 4.07 12.54 -9.13
C ILE A 3 3.64 11.12 -8.72
N GLN A 4 2.86 10.42 -9.54
CA GLN A 4 2.40 9.06 -9.23
C GLN A 4 3.56 8.06 -9.18
N ILE A 5 4.53 8.20 -10.09
CA ILE A 5 5.74 7.36 -10.09
C ILE A 5 6.53 7.59 -8.80
N ILE A 6 6.68 8.85 -8.36
CA ILE A 6 7.36 9.17 -7.09
C ILE A 6 6.63 8.54 -5.90
N VAL A 7 5.30 8.68 -5.84
CA VAL A 7 4.49 8.06 -4.78
C VAL A 7 4.63 6.54 -4.81
N ALA A 8 4.60 5.92 -5.99
CA ALA A 8 4.74 4.48 -6.14
C ALA A 8 6.13 3.99 -5.67
N LEU A 9 7.19 4.71 -6.02
CA LEU A 9 8.55 4.39 -5.58
C LEU A 9 8.68 4.47 -4.06
N LEU A 10 8.12 5.51 -3.42
CA LEU A 10 8.11 5.64 -1.97
C LEU A 10 7.35 4.48 -1.31
N CYS A 11 6.16 4.16 -1.82
CA CYS A 11 5.35 3.04 -1.34
C CYS A 11 6.05 1.68 -1.47
N PHE A 12 6.73 1.43 -2.59
CA PHE A 12 7.48 0.20 -2.78
C PHE A 12 8.75 0.14 -1.92
N ALA A 13 9.41 1.28 -1.68
CA ALA A 13 10.54 1.35 -0.75
C ALA A 13 10.09 1.01 0.68
N VAL A 14 8.97 1.56 1.14
CA VAL A 14 8.38 1.24 2.45
C VAL A 14 8.00 -0.25 2.52
N PHE A 15 7.33 -0.78 1.50
CA PHE A 15 7.03 -2.21 1.43
C PHE A 15 8.29 -3.09 1.54
N GLY A 16 9.32 -2.76 0.74
CA GLY A 16 10.58 -3.51 0.72
C GLY A 16 11.31 -3.48 2.07
N ALA A 17 11.27 -2.35 2.78
CA ALA A 17 11.84 -2.23 4.13
C ALA A 17 11.05 -3.02 5.19
N LEU A 18 9.72 -2.99 5.11
CA LEU A 18 8.84 -3.67 6.07
C LEU A 18 8.75 -5.19 5.84
N LEU A 19 9.10 -5.69 4.65
CA LEU A 19 9.09 -7.12 4.34
C LEU A 19 9.99 -7.94 5.29
N PRO A 20 11.30 -7.64 5.44
CA PRO A 20 12.11 -8.26 6.48
C PRO A 20 11.79 -7.70 7.87
N GLY A 21 11.47 -6.40 7.98
CA GLY A 21 11.23 -5.74 9.28
C GLY A 21 10.07 -6.34 10.07
N SER A 22 8.98 -6.71 9.40
CA SER A 22 7.81 -7.36 10.01
C SER A 22 8.15 -8.70 10.66
N HIS A 23 8.99 -9.50 10.01
CA HIS A 23 9.45 -10.79 10.56
C HIS A 23 10.32 -10.59 11.79
N TYR A 24 11.21 -9.60 11.79
CA TYR A 24 12.02 -9.26 12.97
C TYR A 24 11.16 -8.80 14.15
N VAL A 25 10.17 -7.94 13.90
CA VAL A 25 9.25 -7.47 14.94
C VAL A 25 8.47 -8.64 15.54
N TYR A 26 7.95 -9.54 14.70
CA TYR A 26 7.25 -10.72 15.16
C TYR A 26 8.15 -11.63 15.99
N ALA A 27 9.33 -12.01 15.48
CA ALA A 27 10.24 -12.91 16.19
C ALA A 27 10.74 -12.34 17.52
N THR A 28 10.83 -11.01 17.65
CA THR A 28 11.34 -10.36 18.87
C THR A 28 10.27 -10.20 19.95
N TYR A 29 8.99 -10.06 19.58
CA TYR A 29 7.93 -9.69 20.52
C TYR A 29 6.72 -10.64 20.51
N CYS A 30 6.79 -11.80 19.85
CA CYS A 30 5.66 -12.72 19.66
C CYS A 30 5.04 -13.25 20.95
N ASP A 31 5.78 -13.25 22.05
CA ASP A 31 5.37 -13.69 23.38
C ASP A 31 4.56 -12.62 24.15
N THR A 32 4.50 -11.40 23.63
CA THR A 32 3.78 -10.30 24.26
C THR A 32 2.53 -9.91 23.48
N MET A 33 1.44 -9.58 24.18
CA MET A 33 0.23 -9.04 23.54
C MET A 33 0.53 -7.76 22.76
N ALA A 34 1.42 -6.91 23.28
CA ALA A 34 1.88 -5.69 22.59
C ALA A 34 2.59 -6.01 21.27
N GLY A 35 3.45 -7.03 21.25
CA GLY A 35 4.15 -7.47 20.05
C GLY A 35 3.23 -8.05 18.98
N PHE A 36 2.16 -8.73 19.38
CA PHE A 36 1.13 -9.21 18.45
C PHE A 36 0.44 -8.04 17.73
N TYR A 37 -0.03 -7.03 18.48
CA TYR A 37 -0.65 -5.83 17.89
C TYR A 37 0.33 -5.05 17.02
N LEU A 38 1.58 -4.88 17.46
CA LEU A 38 2.61 -4.20 16.69
C LEU A 38 2.90 -4.91 15.37
N SER A 39 3.06 -6.24 15.40
CA SER A 39 3.27 -7.07 14.21
C SER A 39 2.11 -6.93 13.23
N PHE A 40 0.87 -6.96 13.73
CA PHE A 40 -0.32 -6.76 12.91
C PHE A 40 -0.31 -5.39 12.20
N VAL A 41 -0.03 -4.30 12.93
CA VAL A 41 0.02 -2.95 12.37
C VAL A 41 1.11 -2.84 11.31
N VAL A 42 2.31 -3.37 11.58
CA VAL A 42 3.44 -3.36 10.63
C VAL A 42 3.08 -4.11 9.35
N VAL A 43 2.46 -5.29 9.46
CA VAL A 43 2.00 -6.08 8.32
C VAL A 43 0.92 -5.34 7.54
N MET A 44 -0.03 -4.69 8.20
CA MET A 44 -1.06 -3.88 7.54
C MET A 44 -0.45 -2.70 6.77
N ILE A 45 0.48 -1.96 7.36
CA ILE A 45 1.17 -0.84 6.70
C ILE A 45 1.95 -1.32 5.48
N MET A 46 2.62 -2.47 5.59
CA MET A 46 3.35 -3.10 4.49
C MET A 46 2.40 -3.36 3.30
N TRP A 47 1.30 -4.09 3.53
CA TRP A 47 0.35 -4.42 2.45
C TRP A 47 -0.33 -3.18 1.88
N ILE A 48 -0.76 -2.23 2.73
CA ILE A 48 -1.36 -0.96 2.27
C ILE A 48 -0.38 -0.21 1.36
N SER A 49 0.90 -0.18 1.71
CA SER A 49 1.94 0.45 0.89
C SER A 49 2.07 -0.22 -0.47
N LEU A 50 2.05 -1.56 -0.52
CA LEU A 50 2.07 -2.29 -1.80
C LEU A 50 0.88 -1.91 -2.70
N PHE A 51 -0.33 -1.96 -2.15
CA PHE A 51 -1.55 -1.64 -2.90
C PHE A 51 -1.58 -0.17 -3.32
N ALA A 52 -1.18 0.76 -2.45
CA ALA A 52 -1.10 2.18 -2.76
C ALA A 52 -0.08 2.46 -3.88
N GLY A 53 1.06 1.75 -3.88
CA GLY A 53 2.06 1.85 -4.92
C GLY A 53 1.50 1.47 -6.30
N PHE A 54 0.81 0.32 -6.39
CA PHE A 54 0.14 -0.09 -7.62
C PHE A 54 -1.01 0.85 -8.00
N ALA A 55 -1.89 1.20 -7.08
CA ALA A 55 -3.02 2.10 -7.34
C ALA A 55 -2.55 3.46 -7.88
N SER A 56 -1.44 3.98 -7.37
CA SER A 56 -0.81 5.22 -7.86
C SER A 56 -0.40 5.10 -9.34
N LEU A 57 0.23 3.99 -9.74
CA LEU A 57 0.64 3.75 -11.13
C LEU A 57 -0.54 3.64 -12.10
N PHE A 58 -1.64 3.01 -11.66
CA PHE A 58 -2.83 2.81 -12.48
C PHE A 58 -3.88 3.92 -12.35
N PHE A 59 -3.62 4.96 -11.56
CA PHE A 59 -4.57 6.03 -11.27
C PHE A 59 -5.14 6.69 -12.53
N HIS A 60 -4.32 6.85 -13.57
CA HIS A 60 -4.78 7.41 -14.85
C HIS A 60 -5.83 6.53 -15.55
N LYS A 61 -5.66 5.19 -15.52
CA LYS A 61 -6.63 4.26 -16.11
C LYS A 61 -7.90 4.17 -15.27
N LEU A 62 -7.76 4.13 -13.95
CA LEU A 62 -8.88 4.17 -13.01
C LEU A 62 -9.72 5.44 -13.16
N LYS A 63 -9.07 6.60 -13.25
CA LYS A 63 -9.75 7.88 -13.47
C LYS A 63 -10.47 7.92 -14.82
N ALA A 64 -9.85 7.42 -15.89
CA ALA A 64 -10.47 7.39 -17.21
C ALA A 64 -11.70 6.47 -17.25
N LEU A 65 -11.63 5.30 -16.61
CA LEU A 65 -12.77 4.39 -16.46
C LEU A 65 -13.90 5.05 -15.68
N TYR A 66 -13.59 5.67 -14.54
CA TYR A 66 -14.58 6.35 -13.72
C TYR A 66 -15.30 7.47 -14.48
N GLN A 67 -14.55 8.27 -15.24
CA GLN A 67 -15.13 9.32 -16.07
C GLN A 67 -16.06 8.74 -17.15
N SER A 68 -15.66 7.65 -17.82
CA SER A 68 -16.48 7.00 -18.85
C SER A 68 -17.81 6.46 -18.32
N VAL A 69 -17.85 5.99 -17.08
CA VAL A 69 -19.08 5.52 -16.43
C VAL A 69 -20.02 6.69 -16.11
N ILE A 70 -19.48 7.82 -15.63
CA ILE A 70 -20.27 9.03 -15.38
C ILE A 70 -20.87 9.57 -16.69
N ASP A 71 -20.05 9.65 -17.74
CA ASP A 71 -20.50 10.18 -19.04
C ASP A 71 -21.60 9.29 -19.65
N TYR A 72 -21.53 7.96 -19.46
CA TYR A 72 -22.59 7.03 -19.87
C TYR A 72 -23.90 7.23 -19.09
N GLN A 73 -23.83 7.55 -17.80
CA GLN A 73 -25.04 7.80 -16.99
C GLN A 73 -25.71 9.15 -17.26
N ALA A 74 -25.03 10.06 -17.96
CA ALA A 74 -25.54 11.38 -18.31
C ALA A 74 -26.25 11.46 -19.68
N MET A 75 -26.26 10.37 -20.46
CA MET A 75 -26.99 10.21 -21.72
C MET A 75 -28.33 9.49 -21.51
#